data_AF-A0A2K3N9A7-F1
#
_entry.id   AF-A0A2K3N9A7-F1
#
_cell.length_a   1.000
_cell.length_b   1.000
_cell.length_c   1.000
_cell.angle_alpha   90.00
_cell.angle_beta   90.00
_cell.angle_gamma   90.00
#
_symmetry.space_group_name_H-M   'P 1'
#
loop_
_entity.id
_entity.type
_entity.pdbx_description
1 polymer ?
#
loop_
_entity_poly.entity_id
_entity_poly.type
_entity_poly.pdbx_seq_one_letter_code
_entity_poly.pdbx_strand_id
1 'polypeptide(L)'
;MVPLPDDYTKAETFLYFVSNERFENKVIFNASLPTKELGKNLIIVGSVSINGILCVTSEDVKERKVVLWNPATDELKVVPPSPVESVTRYRYCKPQIHGFGYDYVRDDYKLIRYVRFKTKDLVYEDYTIPADTVPTDPVWEIYSLSSNSWRTLNMEMPMLKVPATDVEIVRFYLDGMCHWWTQGESHRECCYNAYLVS
;
A
#
# COMPACT_ATOMS: atom_id res chain seq x y z
N MET A 1 -36.91 14.37 -18.32
CA MET A 1 -35.88 14.05 -17.31
C MET A 1 -34.65 14.84 -17.69
N VAL A 2 -34.32 15.90 -16.96
CA VAL A 2 -33.11 16.68 -17.19
C VAL A 2 -31.96 15.90 -16.53
N PRO A 3 -30.84 15.61 -17.23
CA PRO A 3 -29.73 14.96 -16.58
C PRO A 3 -29.19 15.88 -15.49
N LEU A 4 -29.02 15.34 -14.29
CA LEU A 4 -28.33 16.04 -13.21
C LEU A 4 -26.93 16.41 -13.71
N PRO A 5 -26.44 17.63 -13.44
CA PRO A 5 -25.08 17.97 -13.78
C PRO A 5 -24.14 17.07 -12.98
N ASP A 6 -23.29 16.32 -13.67
CA ASP A 6 -22.13 15.64 -13.10
C ASP A 6 -21.10 16.70 -12.65
N ASP A 7 -21.45 17.51 -11.65
CA ASP A 7 -20.52 18.44 -11.02
C ASP A 7 -19.87 17.76 -9.81
N TYR A 8 -19.19 16.64 -10.08
CA TYR A 8 -18.11 16.22 -9.21
C TYR A 8 -16.92 17.12 -9.53
N THR A 9 -16.83 18.23 -8.79
CA THR A 9 -15.67 19.12 -8.79
C THR A 9 -14.41 18.23 -8.71
N LYS A 10 -13.56 18.35 -9.71
CA LYS A 10 -12.35 17.54 -9.87
C LYS A 10 -11.43 17.87 -8.68
N ALA A 11 -11.48 17.07 -7.61
CA ALA A 11 -10.56 17.24 -6.49
C ALA A 11 -9.12 17.08 -7.01
N GLU A 12 -8.35 18.16 -6.92
CA GLU A 12 -6.94 18.18 -7.28
C GLU A 12 -6.10 18.02 -6.02
N THR A 13 -5.09 17.14 -6.09
CA THR A 13 -4.14 16.92 -4.99
C THR A 13 -2.95 17.85 -5.18
N PHE A 14 -2.51 18.50 -4.10
CA PHE A 14 -1.33 19.37 -4.10
C PHE A 14 -0.39 18.98 -2.97
N LEU A 15 0.91 18.98 -3.24
CA LEU A 15 1.94 18.89 -2.22
C LEU A 15 2.46 20.29 -1.93
N TYR A 16 2.78 20.54 -0.66
CA TYR A 16 3.31 21.82 -0.22
C TYR A 16 4.59 21.62 0.58
N PHE A 17 5.57 22.46 0.30
CA PHE A 17 6.71 22.65 1.18
C PHE A 17 6.35 23.75 2.18
N VAL A 18 6.44 23.44 3.47
CA VAL A 18 6.20 24.39 4.56
C VAL A 18 7.51 24.63 5.29
N SER A 19 7.89 25.88 5.47
CA SER A 19 9.20 26.28 6.03
C SER A 19 9.10 27.53 6.90
N ASN A 20 10.24 27.95 7.46
CA ASN A 20 10.42 28.97 8.50
C ASN A 20 10.05 28.51 9.92
N GLU A 21 10.48 29.26 10.95
CA GLU A 21 10.29 28.90 12.36
C GLU A 21 8.83 28.81 12.79
N ARG A 22 7.94 29.51 12.08
CA ARG A 22 6.49 29.55 12.35
C ARG A 22 5.68 28.68 11.40
N PHE A 23 6.32 27.98 10.46
CA PHE A 23 5.69 27.20 9.40
C PHE A 23 4.69 28.00 8.55
N GLU A 24 4.93 29.30 8.37
CA GLU A 24 4.01 30.19 7.63
C GLU A 24 4.32 30.21 6.13
N ASN A 25 5.56 29.89 5.73
CA ASN A 25 5.95 29.90 4.33
C ASN A 25 5.55 28.58 3.66
N LYS A 26 4.39 28.59 3.00
CA LYS A 26 3.80 27.46 2.28
C LYS A 26 3.97 27.67 0.76
N VAL A 27 4.80 26.87 0.13
CA VAL A 27 5.05 26.89 -1.32
C VAL A 27 4.52 25.60 -1.94
N ILE A 28 3.84 25.70 -3.09
CA ILE A 28 3.42 24.51 -3.85
C ILE A 28 4.67 23.78 -4.32
N PHE A 29 4.71 22.47 -4.06
CA PHE A 29 5.78 21.63 -4.53
C PHE A 29 5.55 21.31 -6.02
N ASN A 30 6.31 21.99 -6.88
CA ASN A 30 6.18 21.95 -8.34
C ASN A 30 6.76 20.67 -8.96
N ALA A 31 6.32 19.51 -8.52
CA ALA A 31 6.64 18.25 -9.18
C ALA A 31 5.40 17.64 -9.80
N SER A 32 5.57 16.92 -10.91
CA SER A 32 4.49 16.24 -11.59
C SER A 32 4.05 15.05 -10.75
N LEU A 33 2.98 15.25 -9.98
CA LEU A 33 2.37 14.16 -9.20
C LEU A 33 2.07 12.97 -10.11
N PRO A 34 2.22 11.73 -9.62
CA PRO A 34 2.00 10.48 -10.38
C PRO A 34 0.51 10.19 -10.68
N THR A 35 -0.24 11.23 -11.06
CA THR A 35 -1.68 11.21 -11.31
C THR A 35 -2.02 10.49 -12.62
N LYS A 36 -1.08 10.41 -13.56
CA LYS A 36 -1.23 9.63 -14.79
C LYS A 36 -1.29 8.13 -14.49
N GLU A 37 -0.49 7.67 -13.54
CA GLU A 37 -0.36 6.26 -13.15
C GLU A 37 -1.41 5.86 -12.10
N LEU A 38 -1.66 6.73 -11.12
CA LEU A 38 -2.48 6.45 -9.93
C LEU A 38 -3.88 7.08 -9.94
N GLY A 39 -4.13 8.04 -10.82
CA GLY A 39 -5.37 8.82 -10.83
C GLY A 39 -5.40 9.90 -9.74
N LYS A 40 -6.53 10.00 -9.02
CA LYS A 40 -6.76 10.99 -7.95
C LYS A 40 -6.58 10.36 -6.57
N ASN A 41 -6.67 11.18 -5.52
CA ASN A 41 -6.62 10.76 -4.11
C ASN A 41 -5.33 9.98 -3.79
N LEU A 42 -4.19 10.63 -4.05
CA LEU A 42 -2.88 10.06 -3.78
C LEU A 42 -2.63 9.98 -2.28
N ILE A 43 -2.03 8.87 -1.85
CA ILE A 43 -1.66 8.57 -0.48
C ILE A 43 -0.17 8.24 -0.47
N ILE A 44 0.60 8.94 0.36
CA ILE A 44 1.98 8.57 0.66
C ILE A 44 1.96 7.49 1.73
N VAL A 45 2.61 6.35 1.47
CA VAL A 45 2.54 5.13 2.28
C VAL A 45 3.25 5.27 3.63
N GLY A 46 4.16 6.24 3.78
CA GLY A 46 4.92 6.47 5.00
C GLY A 46 5.17 7.96 5.26
N SER A 47 5.70 8.26 6.44
CA SER A 47 6.00 9.63 6.87
C SER A 47 7.37 10.15 6.39
N VAL A 48 8.18 9.30 5.75
CA VAL A 48 9.54 9.65 5.30
C VAL A 48 9.72 9.30 3.83
N SER A 49 10.61 10.04 3.16
CA SER A 49 11.21 9.58 1.92
C SER A 49 12.41 8.67 2.24
N ILE A 50 12.64 7.67 1.39
CA ILE A 50 13.79 6.76 1.50
C ILE A 50 14.72 7.10 0.35
N ASN A 51 15.88 7.69 0.68
CA ASN A 51 16.84 8.20 -0.31
C ASN A 51 16.18 9.15 -1.34
N GLY A 52 15.23 9.97 -0.89
CA GLY A 52 14.47 10.88 -1.75
C GLY A 52 13.27 10.25 -2.47
N ILE A 53 13.09 8.93 -2.38
CA ILE A 53 11.98 8.21 -3.02
C ILE A 53 10.78 8.15 -2.07
N LEU A 54 9.62 8.56 -2.57
CA LEU A 54 8.32 8.40 -1.95
C LEU A 54 7.62 7.16 -2.50
N CYS A 55 7.00 6.38 -1.62
CA CYS A 55 6.08 5.32 -2.01
C CYS A 55 4.65 5.87 -2.01
N VAL A 56 4.02 5.91 -3.18
CA VAL A 56 2.72 6.54 -3.40
C VAL A 56 1.72 5.51 -3.95
N THR A 57 0.49 5.56 -3.45
CA THR A 57 -0.65 4.77 -3.92
C THR A 57 -1.86 5.67 -4.11
N SER A 58 -2.94 5.18 -4.70
CA SER A 58 -4.25 5.82 -4.62
C SER A 58 -5.16 5.14 -3.61
N GLU A 59 -6.23 5.83 -3.23
CA GLU A 59 -7.30 5.32 -2.38
C GLU A 59 -8.12 4.19 -3.06
N ASP A 60 -8.01 4.03 -4.38
CA ASP A 60 -8.77 3.02 -5.13
C ASP A 60 -8.44 1.60 -4.65
N VAL A 61 -9.40 1.00 -3.95
CA VAL A 61 -9.29 -0.30 -3.30
C VAL A 61 -9.37 -1.48 -4.26
N LYS A 62 -9.76 -1.28 -5.53
CA LYS A 62 -9.88 -2.35 -6.52
C LYS A 62 -8.55 -2.65 -7.21
N GLU A 63 -7.77 -1.62 -7.48
CA GLU A 63 -6.47 -1.71 -8.15
C GLU A 63 -5.46 -0.80 -7.43
N ARG A 64 -5.03 -1.23 -6.24
CA ARG A 64 -4.06 -0.48 -5.42
C ARG A 64 -2.68 -0.54 -6.07
N LYS A 65 -2.52 0.23 -7.14
CA LYS A 65 -1.26 0.47 -7.83
C LYS A 65 -0.31 1.20 -6.91
N VAL A 66 0.97 0.85 -7.00
CA VAL A 66 2.01 1.49 -6.22
C VAL A 66 3.02 2.09 -7.17
N VAL A 67 3.41 3.32 -6.89
CA VAL A 67 4.44 4.05 -7.62
C VAL A 67 5.51 4.48 -6.64
N LEU A 68 6.75 4.13 -6.96
CA LEU A 68 7.92 4.70 -6.32
C LEU A 68 8.29 5.95 -7.12
N TRP A 69 8.29 7.10 -6.46
CA TRP A 69 8.45 8.39 -7.10
C TRP A 69 9.58 9.16 -6.44
N ASN A 70 10.57 9.59 -7.22
CA ASN A 70 11.56 10.56 -6.78
C ASN A 70 11.11 11.96 -7.23
N PRO A 71 10.62 12.81 -6.32
CA PRO A 71 10.06 14.10 -6.70
C PRO A 71 11.12 15.13 -7.12
N ALA A 72 12.39 14.90 -6.78
CA ALA A 72 13.49 15.77 -7.16
C ALA A 72 13.96 15.56 -8.60
N THR A 73 13.79 14.34 -9.13
CA THR A 73 14.18 13.96 -10.49
C THR A 73 13.00 13.70 -11.41
N ASP A 74 11.78 13.70 -10.86
CA ASP A 74 10.54 13.28 -11.53
C ASP A 74 10.56 11.82 -12.05
N GLU A 75 11.47 11.01 -11.51
CA GLU A 75 11.57 9.59 -11.88
C GLU A 75 10.46 8.78 -11.21
N LEU A 76 9.84 7.92 -12.00
CA LEU A 76 8.69 7.10 -11.61
C LEU A 76 8.96 5.63 -11.91
N LYS A 77 8.70 4.77 -10.93
CA LYS A 77 8.68 3.32 -11.09
C LYS A 77 7.32 2.78 -10.64
N VAL A 78 6.53 2.32 -11.61
CA VAL A 78 5.31 1.57 -11.33
C VAL A 78 5.70 0.16 -10.87
N VAL A 79 5.21 -0.23 -9.70
CA VAL A 79 5.38 -1.59 -9.19
C VAL A 79 4.46 -2.52 -9.97
N PRO A 80 4.97 -3.62 -10.56
CA PRO A 80 4.14 -4.54 -11.34
C PRO A 80 3.11 -5.23 -10.43
N PRO A 81 1.98 -5.72 -10.98
CA PRO A 81 1.06 -6.56 -10.22
C PRO A 81 1.75 -7.86 -9.80
N SER A 82 1.39 -8.40 -8.64
CA SER A 82 1.85 -9.74 -8.23
C SER A 82 1.17 -10.82 -9.05
N PRO A 83 1.85 -11.96 -9.30
CA PRO A 83 1.19 -13.18 -9.78
C PRO A 83 -0.08 -13.54 -8.99
N VAL A 84 -0.11 -13.27 -7.68
CA VAL A 84 -1.29 -13.54 -6.82
C VAL A 84 -2.52 -12.72 -7.24
N GLU A 85 -2.33 -11.54 -7.82
CA GLU A 85 -3.43 -10.69 -8.31
C GLU A 85 -4.07 -11.24 -9.58
N SER A 86 -3.33 -12.05 -10.35
CA SER A 86 -3.87 -12.74 -11.54
C SER A 86 -4.79 -13.92 -11.17
N VAL A 87 -4.79 -14.33 -9.90
CA VAL A 87 -5.51 -15.50 -9.41
C VAL A 87 -6.95 -15.13 -9.10
N THR A 88 -7.79 -15.28 -10.13
CA THR A 88 -9.13 -15.88 -10.12
C THR A 88 -10.20 -15.05 -10.83
N ARG A 89 -10.91 -15.73 -11.72
CA ARG A 89 -12.16 -15.27 -12.35
C ARG A 89 -13.21 -14.87 -11.31
N TYR A 90 -13.15 -15.43 -10.10
CA TYR A 90 -14.20 -15.43 -9.07
C TYR A 90 -13.86 -14.69 -7.76
N ARG A 91 -12.67 -14.09 -7.61
CA ARG A 91 -12.28 -13.26 -6.45
C ARG A 91 -11.70 -11.93 -6.89
N TYR A 92 -11.78 -10.96 -5.99
CA TYR A 92 -10.96 -9.76 -6.08
C TYR A 92 -9.93 -9.78 -4.95
N CYS A 93 -8.71 -9.34 -5.28
CA CYS A 93 -7.63 -9.17 -4.32
C CYS A 93 -7.71 -7.78 -3.71
N LYS A 94 -7.43 -7.68 -2.41
CA LYS A 94 -7.28 -6.40 -1.70
C LYS A 94 -5.87 -6.31 -1.14
N PRO A 95 -4.89 -5.85 -1.92
CA PRO A 95 -3.57 -5.56 -1.41
C PRO A 95 -3.65 -4.38 -0.43
N GLN A 96 -3.01 -4.55 0.72
CA GLN A 96 -2.84 -3.53 1.75
C GLN A 96 -1.34 -3.31 1.92
N ILE A 97 -0.87 -2.14 1.48
CA ILE A 97 0.55 -1.80 1.59
C ILE A 97 0.89 -1.63 3.05
N HIS A 98 1.89 -2.37 3.49
CA HIS A 98 2.28 -2.43 4.89
C HIS A 98 3.50 -1.56 5.15
N GLY A 99 4.50 -1.60 4.27
CA GLY A 99 5.70 -0.78 4.42
C GLY A 99 6.54 -0.72 3.16
N PHE A 100 7.32 0.34 3.03
CA PHE A 100 8.34 0.54 2.00
C PHE A 100 9.67 0.88 2.68
N GLY A 101 10.79 0.35 2.22
CA GLY A 101 12.09 0.62 2.82
C GLY A 101 13.27 0.25 1.93
N TYR A 102 14.47 0.56 2.39
CA TYR A 102 15.74 0.27 1.73
C TYR A 102 16.59 -0.72 2.56
N ASP A 103 16.74 -1.95 2.05
CA ASP A 103 17.60 -2.98 2.61
C ASP A 103 19.06 -2.67 2.24
N TYR A 104 19.76 -1.99 3.14
CA TYR A 104 21.16 -1.59 2.93
C TYR A 104 22.11 -2.79 2.74
N VAL A 105 21.77 -3.97 3.27
CA VAL A 105 22.62 -5.17 3.14
C VAL A 105 22.59 -5.70 1.72
N ARG A 106 21.42 -5.64 1.08
CA ARG A 106 21.23 -6.11 -0.30
C ARG A 106 21.18 -5.01 -1.34
N ASP A 107 21.37 -3.76 -0.92
CA ASP A 107 21.23 -2.56 -1.75
C ASP A 107 19.92 -2.57 -2.56
N ASP A 108 18.81 -2.79 -1.88
CA ASP A 108 17.53 -3.06 -2.52
C ASP A 108 16.36 -2.36 -1.86
N TYR A 109 15.46 -1.80 -2.66
CA TYR A 109 14.22 -1.23 -2.16
C TYR A 109 13.15 -2.30 -2.10
N LYS A 110 12.45 -2.35 -0.97
CA LYS A 110 11.46 -3.38 -0.70
C LYS A 110 10.13 -2.80 -0.33
N LEU A 111 9.08 -3.44 -0.82
CA LEU A 111 7.69 -3.08 -0.53
C LEU A 111 6.98 -4.32 0.01
N ILE A 112 6.50 -4.23 1.23
CA ILE A 112 5.79 -5.32 1.91
C ILE A 112 4.32 -4.99 1.90
N ARG A 113 3.51 -6.00 1.59
CA ARG A 113 2.06 -5.87 1.61
C ARG A 113 1.39 -7.15 2.09
N TYR A 114 0.15 -6.96 2.50
CA TYR A 114 -0.75 -8.03 2.90
C TYR A 114 -1.91 -8.12 1.92
N VAL A 115 -2.12 -9.29 1.34
CA VAL A 115 -3.15 -9.52 0.32
C VAL A 115 -4.28 -10.34 0.93
N ARG A 116 -5.48 -9.75 0.96
CA ARG A 116 -6.72 -10.46 1.32
C ARG A 116 -7.52 -10.79 0.07
N PHE A 117 -8.14 -11.95 0.04
CA PHE A 117 -9.06 -12.34 -1.02
C PHE A 117 -10.50 -12.13 -0.57
N LYS A 118 -11.36 -11.68 -1.47
CA LYS A 118 -12.80 -11.61 -1.24
C LYS A 118 -13.55 -12.19 -2.42
N THR A 119 -14.64 -12.88 -2.11
CA THR A 119 -15.65 -13.34 -3.07
C THR A 119 -16.09 -12.17 -3.94
N LYS A 120 -16.00 -12.30 -5.27
CA LYS A 120 -16.82 -11.44 -6.12
C LYS A 120 -18.26 -11.79 -5.78
N ASP A 121 -19.09 -10.78 -5.53
CA ASP A 121 -20.53 -10.95 -5.37
C ASP A 121 -21.10 -11.38 -6.73
N LEU A 122 -20.87 -12.63 -7.09
CA LEU A 122 -21.53 -13.26 -8.21
C LEU A 122 -22.94 -13.50 -7.73
N VAL A 123 -23.81 -12.57 -8.13
CA VAL A 123 -25.25 -12.78 -8.21
C VAL A 123 -25.47 -14.21 -8.69
N TYR A 124 -26.10 -15.03 -7.84
CA TYR A 124 -26.82 -16.26 -8.17
C TYR A 124 -26.53 -16.81 -9.57
N GLU A 125 -25.66 -17.81 -9.69
CA GLU A 125 -25.61 -18.84 -10.74
C GLU A 125 -24.17 -19.35 -10.95
N ASP A 126 -23.62 -20.08 -9.97
CA ASP A 126 -22.93 -21.36 -10.26
C ASP A 126 -22.57 -22.06 -8.93
N TYR A 127 -23.39 -23.01 -8.50
CA TYR A 127 -23.15 -23.81 -7.29
C TYR A 127 -22.05 -24.88 -7.50
N THR A 128 -21.32 -24.85 -8.62
CA THR A 128 -20.38 -25.91 -9.00
C THR A 128 -18.90 -25.60 -8.74
N ILE A 129 -18.55 -24.44 -8.18
CA ILE A 129 -17.14 -24.12 -7.87
C ILE A 129 -16.73 -24.89 -6.60
N PRO A 130 -15.79 -25.85 -6.68
CA PRO A 130 -15.32 -26.57 -5.51
C PRO A 130 -14.61 -25.58 -4.57
N ALA A 131 -15.00 -25.56 -3.29
CA ALA A 131 -14.41 -24.71 -2.26
C ALA A 131 -12.88 -24.81 -2.21
N ASP A 132 -12.35 -25.97 -2.57
CA ASP A 132 -10.93 -26.35 -2.52
C ASP A 132 -10.09 -25.72 -3.63
N THR A 133 -10.72 -25.10 -4.65
CA THR A 133 -10.00 -24.45 -5.77
C THR A 133 -9.67 -22.98 -5.53
N VAL A 134 -10.05 -22.44 -4.35
CA VAL A 134 -9.95 -21.02 -4.06
C VAL A 134 -9.05 -20.79 -2.85
N PRO A 135 -7.86 -20.17 -3.01
CA PRO A 135 -7.05 -19.73 -1.88
C PRO A 135 -7.87 -18.76 -1.02
N THR A 136 -8.23 -19.19 0.20
CA THR A 136 -8.90 -18.36 1.20
C THR A 136 -7.92 -17.64 2.09
N ASP A 137 -6.73 -18.22 2.25
CA ASP A 137 -5.78 -17.75 3.21
C ASP A 137 -5.08 -16.50 2.69
N PRO A 138 -5.03 -15.44 3.50
CA PRO A 138 -4.36 -14.23 3.12
C PRO A 138 -2.85 -14.42 3.03
N VAL A 139 -2.21 -13.63 2.18
CA VAL A 139 -0.80 -13.83 1.81
C VAL A 139 0.01 -12.57 2.12
N TRP A 140 1.16 -12.76 2.76
CA TRP A 140 2.18 -11.73 2.85
C TRP A 140 3.08 -11.79 1.61
N GLU A 141 3.34 -10.63 1.02
CA GLU A 141 4.22 -10.51 -0.13
C GLU A 141 5.25 -9.41 0.10
N ILE A 142 6.42 -9.64 -0.47
CA ILE A 142 7.47 -8.62 -0.57
C ILE A 142 7.90 -8.49 -2.02
N TYR A 143 7.90 -7.25 -2.49
CA TYR A 143 8.48 -6.86 -3.76
C TYR A 143 9.93 -6.41 -3.54
N SER A 144 10.78 -6.79 -4.47
CA SER A 144 12.17 -6.33 -4.58
C SER A 144 12.30 -5.48 -5.84
N LEU A 145 12.87 -4.29 -5.71
CA LEU A 145 13.07 -3.38 -6.83
C LEU A 145 14.17 -3.89 -7.76
N SER A 146 15.26 -4.39 -7.21
CA SER A 146 16.41 -4.91 -7.96
C SER A 146 16.03 -6.09 -8.88
N SER A 147 15.19 -7.02 -8.41
CA SER A 147 14.69 -8.14 -9.23
C SER A 147 13.39 -7.84 -9.95
N ASN A 148 12.76 -6.69 -9.66
CA ASN A 148 11.45 -6.28 -10.17
C ASN A 148 10.39 -7.39 -10.04
N SER A 149 10.38 -8.09 -8.90
CA SER A 149 9.55 -9.28 -8.70
C SER A 149 8.97 -9.35 -7.30
N TRP A 150 7.81 -9.98 -7.20
CA TRP A 150 7.17 -10.34 -5.94
C TRP A 150 7.62 -11.73 -5.49
N ARG A 151 7.73 -11.92 -4.18
CA ARG A 151 7.82 -13.24 -3.55
C ARG A 151 6.89 -13.30 -2.34
N THR A 152 6.28 -14.46 -2.13
CA THR A 152 5.47 -14.75 -0.95
C THR A 152 6.36 -14.92 0.27
N LEU A 153 5.91 -14.40 1.41
CA LEU A 153 6.53 -14.61 2.71
C LEU A 153 5.74 -15.68 3.47
N ASN A 154 6.38 -16.81 3.73
CA ASN A 154 5.83 -17.86 4.60
C ASN A 154 6.15 -17.53 6.06
N MET A 155 5.52 -16.48 6.59
CA MET A 155 5.69 -16.05 7.97
C MET A 155 4.33 -15.73 8.57
N GLU A 156 4.08 -16.26 9.76
CA GLU A 156 2.96 -15.83 10.60
C GLU A 156 3.29 -14.46 11.20
N MET A 157 3.14 -13.41 10.40
CA MET A 157 3.16 -12.05 10.93
C MET A 157 1.75 -11.73 11.46
N PRO A 158 1.63 -11.20 12.69
CA PRO A 158 0.36 -10.78 13.22
C PRO A 158 -0.27 -9.82 12.22
N MET A 159 -1.49 -10.16 11.83
CA MET A 159 -2.24 -9.34 10.92
C MET A 159 -2.35 -7.93 11.49
N LEU A 160 -2.23 -6.98 10.58
CA LEU A 160 -2.84 -5.68 10.76
C LEU A 160 -4.36 -5.88 10.99
N LYS A 161 -4.79 -5.96 12.25
CA LYS A 161 -6.20 -5.76 12.59
C LYS A 161 -6.45 -4.28 12.35
N VAL A 162 -7.10 -3.95 11.24
CA VAL A 162 -7.90 -2.72 11.13
C VAL A 162 -9.30 -3.19 11.52
N PRO A 163 -9.72 -3.06 12.79
CA PRO A 163 -11.13 -3.16 13.08
C PRO A 163 -11.82 -1.94 12.46
N ALA A 164 -13.14 -1.94 12.40
CA ALA A 164 -13.94 -0.75 12.12
C ALA A 164 -13.76 0.39 13.15
N THR A 165 -12.76 0.28 14.04
CA THR A 165 -12.37 1.21 15.09
C THR A 165 -10.89 1.52 14.89
N ASP A 166 -10.59 2.75 14.46
CA ASP A 166 -9.32 3.47 14.41
C ASP A 166 -8.11 2.84 15.13
N VAL A 167 -7.53 1.79 14.56
CA VAL A 167 -6.15 1.39 14.90
C VAL A 167 -5.30 1.73 13.68
N GLU A 168 -4.66 2.89 13.73
CA GLU A 168 -3.72 3.34 12.73
C GLU A 168 -2.48 2.44 12.72
N ILE A 169 -2.00 2.15 11.52
CA ILE A 169 -0.70 1.50 11.32
C ILE A 169 0.37 2.48 11.79
N VAL A 170 0.95 2.27 12.97
CA VAL A 170 2.14 3.02 13.37
C VAL A 170 3.33 2.44 12.61
N ARG A 171 3.63 3.06 11.47
CA ARG A 171 4.87 2.83 10.73
C ARG A 171 5.95 3.73 11.32
N PHE A 172 7.10 3.17 11.61
CA PHE A 172 8.28 3.94 11.98
C PHE A 172 9.47 3.42 11.21
N TYR A 173 10.47 4.28 11.05
CA TYR A 173 11.58 4.02 10.16
C TYR A 173 12.87 4.01 10.97
N LEU A 174 13.62 2.91 10.87
CA LEU A 174 14.95 2.77 11.45
C LEU A 174 15.87 2.26 10.35
N ASP A 175 16.98 2.96 10.15
CA ASP A 175 17.99 2.65 9.12
C ASP A 175 17.42 2.48 7.71
N GLY A 176 16.48 3.35 7.33
CA GLY A 176 15.87 3.34 6.00
C GLY A 176 14.84 2.24 5.77
N MET A 177 14.59 1.37 6.76
CA MET A 177 13.59 0.31 6.68
C MET A 177 12.32 0.66 7.43
N CYS A 178 11.18 0.29 6.86
CA CYS A 178 9.89 0.40 7.53
C CYS A 178 9.73 -0.73 8.53
N HIS A 179 9.45 -0.33 9.77
CA HIS A 179 9.01 -1.17 10.87
C HIS A 179 7.59 -0.78 11.23
N TRP A 180 6.88 -1.68 11.88
CA TRP A 180 5.52 -1.41 12.31
C TRP A 180 5.23 -2.09 13.64
N TRP A 181 4.33 -1.48 14.39
CA TRP A 181 3.78 -2.08 15.60
C TRP A 181 2.47 -2.80 15.30
N THR A 182 2.29 -3.95 15.95
CA THR A 182 1.00 -4.65 15.99
C THR A 182 0.62 -4.91 17.43
N GLN A 183 -0.65 -4.66 17.79
CA GLN A 183 -1.21 -5.14 19.04
C GLN A 183 -1.55 -6.63 18.91
N GLY A 184 -0.82 -7.49 19.62
CA GLY A 184 -1.15 -8.90 19.75
C GLY A 184 -2.03 -9.16 20.98
N GLU A 185 -3.11 -9.91 20.81
CA GLU A 185 -3.84 -10.51 21.93
C GLU A 185 -3.16 -11.85 22.27
N SER A 186 -2.40 -11.88 23.37
CA SER A 186 -2.07 -13.15 24.03
C SER A 186 -3.06 -13.36 25.17
N HIS A 187 -3.33 -14.62 25.54
CA HIS A 187 -4.40 -15.03 26.47
C HIS A 187 -4.36 -14.45 27.90
N ARG A 188 -3.49 -13.47 28.20
CA ARG A 188 -3.49 -12.69 29.46
C ARG A 188 -2.78 -11.33 29.41
N GLU A 189 -2.06 -10.95 28.34
CA GLU A 189 -1.32 -9.67 28.26
C GLU A 189 -1.26 -9.09 26.83
N CYS A 190 -1.35 -7.76 26.71
CA CYS A 190 -1.07 -7.02 25.46
C CYS A 190 0.42 -7.15 25.14
N CYS A 191 0.76 -7.83 24.05
CA CYS A 191 2.14 -7.95 23.59
C CYS A 191 2.36 -7.03 22.38
N TYR A 192 3.45 -6.25 22.41
CA TYR A 192 3.87 -5.39 21.31
C TYR A 192 5.06 -6.05 20.61
N ASN A 193 4.89 -6.41 19.34
CA ASN A 193 5.96 -7.00 18.53
C ASN A 193 6.33 -6.03 17.40
N ALA A 194 7.62 -5.83 17.18
CA ALA A 194 8.17 -5.12 16.03
C ALA A 194 8.79 -6.14 15.07
N TYR A 195 8.50 -6.00 13.78
CA TYR A 195 9.00 -6.91 12.75
C TYR A 195 9.92 -6.14 11.79
N LEU A 196 11.14 -6.67 11.62
CA LEU A 196 12.06 -6.25 10.58
C LEU A 196 11.98 -7.29 9.45
N VAL A 197 11.72 -6.84 8.23
CA VAL A 197 11.90 -7.68 7.05
C VAL A 197 13.04 -7.07 6.24
N SER A 198 14.24 -7.61 6.41
CA SER A 198 15.37 -7.37 5.50
C SER A 198 15.36 -8.40 4.38
#